data_AF-A0A536J882-F1
#
_entry.id   AF-A0A536J882-F1
#
_cell.length_a   1.000
_cell.length_b   1.000
_cell.length_c   1.000
_cell.angle_alpha   90.00
_cell.angle_beta   90.00
_cell.angle_gamma   90.00
#
_symmetry.space_group_name_H-M   'P 1'
#
loop_
_entity.id
_entity.type
_entity.pdbx_description
1 polymer ?
#
loop_
_entity_poly.entity_id
_entity_poly.type
_entity_poly.pdbx_seq_one_letter_code
_entity_poly.pdbx_strand_id
1 'polypeptide(L)'
;MRRYGRSAVYGVLLGLATAAVAEAVRPRGGTTLLLDWDEVRRTARGRLDNPSLERGRLATAAMGYRALADKLEKPLLGFVGGLPRGASMPPFEALDREGWIDLNLGILRRVVDPVLEAGRMPNSLLVEVGRMGVDRYLGYMLAFMGRRVLGQYDPQLL
;
A
#
# COMPACT_ATOMS: atom_id res chain seq x y z
N MET A 1 53.16 -19.22 -17.85
CA MET A 1 52.89 -18.30 -16.71
C MET A 1 51.55 -17.51 -16.78
N ARG A 2 50.88 -17.34 -17.94
CA ARG A 2 49.61 -16.56 -18.04
C ARG A 2 48.34 -17.17 -17.41
N ARG A 3 48.34 -18.45 -17.03
CA ARG A 3 47.14 -19.16 -16.51
C ARG A 3 46.91 -18.93 -15.01
N TYR A 4 47.98 -18.79 -14.22
CA TYR A 4 47.92 -18.60 -12.77
C TYR A 4 47.44 -17.20 -12.35
N GLY A 5 47.76 -16.16 -13.12
CA GLY A 5 47.31 -14.79 -12.84
C GLY A 5 45.79 -14.61 -12.97
N ARG A 6 45.14 -15.35 -13.88
CA ARG A 6 43.68 -15.29 -14.04
C ARG A 6 42.95 -15.93 -12.86
N SER A 7 43.40 -17.09 -12.40
CA SER A 7 42.83 -17.77 -11.24
C SER A 7 42.96 -16.97 -9.95
N ALA A 8 44.07 -16.26 -9.75
CA ALA A 8 44.26 -15.36 -8.61
C ALA A 8 43.28 -14.17 -8.64
N VAL A 9 43.08 -13.56 -9.82
CA VAL A 9 42.10 -12.48 -10.01
C VAL A 9 40.68 -12.96 -9.72
N TYR A 10 40.28 -14.15 -10.21
CA TYR A 10 38.97 -14.71 -9.90
C TYR A 10 38.80 -15.00 -8.40
N GLY A 11 39.84 -15.47 -7.71
CA GLY A 11 39.81 -15.68 -6.26
C GLY A 11 39.61 -14.38 -5.47
N VAL A 12 40.32 -13.31 -5.85
CA VAL A 12 40.15 -11.98 -5.23
C VAL A 12 38.74 -11.43 -5.47
N LEU A 13 38.23 -11.53 -6.71
CA LEU A 13 36.87 -11.08 -7.04
C LEU A 13 35.81 -11.85 -6.25
N LEU A 14 35.94 -13.17 -6.13
CA LEU A 14 35.02 -14.01 -5.36
C LEU A 14 35.09 -13.69 -3.85
N GLY A 15 36.28 -13.43 -3.31
CA GLY A 15 36.47 -13.03 -1.92
C GLY A 15 35.82 -11.68 -1.61
N LEU A 16 36.01 -10.69 -2.48
CA LEU A 16 35.36 -9.38 -2.35
C LEU A 16 33.84 -9.46 -2.46
N ALA A 17 33.32 -10.26 -3.39
CA ALA A 17 31.87 -10.48 -3.52
C ALA A 17 31.29 -11.14 -2.25
N THR A 18 31.99 -12.14 -1.71
CA THR A 18 31.58 -12.83 -0.47
C THR A 18 31.58 -11.88 0.73
N ALA A 19 32.63 -11.06 0.88
CA ALA A 19 32.71 -10.05 1.94
C ALA A 19 31.60 -9.00 1.83
N ALA A 20 31.28 -8.55 0.61
CA ALA A 20 30.19 -7.62 0.37
C ALA A 20 28.82 -8.22 0.75
N VAL A 21 28.56 -9.48 0.40
CA VAL A 21 27.33 -10.18 0.81
C VAL A 21 27.26 -10.33 2.32
N ALA A 22 28.35 -10.74 2.97
CA ALA A 22 28.39 -10.89 4.42
C ALA A 22 28.09 -9.57 5.15
N GLU A 23 28.66 -8.45 4.67
CA GLU A 23 28.42 -7.13 5.24
C GLU A 23 27.00 -6.60 4.96
N ALA A 24 26.40 -6.98 3.82
CA ALA A 24 25.02 -6.61 3.49
C ALA A 24 23.98 -7.32 4.37
N VAL A 25 24.24 -8.57 4.75
CA VAL A 25 23.34 -9.37 5.63
C VAL A 25 23.63 -9.12 7.12
N ARG A 26 24.78 -8.53 7.45
CA ARG A 26 25.20 -8.28 8.84
C ARG A 26 24.13 -7.48 9.62
N PRO A 27 23.67 -7.99 10.78
CA PRO A 27 22.73 -7.27 11.63
C PRO A 27 23.32 -5.93 12.11
N ARG A 28 22.58 -4.84 11.92
CA ARG A 28 22.96 -3.48 12.31
C ARG A 28 22.32 -3.02 13.63
N GLY A 29 21.64 -3.93 14.32
CA GLY A 29 20.91 -3.67 15.56
C GLY A 29 19.45 -3.27 15.31
N GLY A 30 18.58 -3.60 16.27
CA GLY A 30 17.13 -3.39 16.16
C GLY A 30 16.43 -4.39 15.22
N THR A 31 15.10 -4.34 15.23
CA THR A 31 14.24 -5.07 14.29
C THR A 31 13.47 -4.07 13.45
N THR A 32 13.35 -4.34 12.16
CA THR A 32 12.61 -3.46 11.24
C THR A 32 11.32 -4.13 10.78
N LEU A 33 10.27 -3.34 10.58
CA LEU A 33 9.07 -3.80 9.86
C LEU A 33 9.43 -3.92 8.38
N LEU A 34 8.85 -4.90 7.70
CA LEU A 34 9.11 -5.13 6.28
C LEU A 34 8.46 -4.07 5.37
N LEU A 35 7.67 -3.14 5.93
CA LEU A 35 6.96 -2.09 5.19
C LEU A 35 7.08 -0.73 5.88
N ASP A 36 7.32 0.33 5.11
CA ASP A 36 7.15 1.74 5.49
C ASP A 36 5.87 2.30 4.88
N TRP A 37 4.80 2.35 5.68
CA TRP A 37 3.52 2.89 5.23
C TRP A 37 3.59 4.36 4.80
N ASP A 38 4.48 5.17 5.38
CA ASP A 38 4.62 6.57 4.98
C ASP A 38 5.35 6.70 3.64
N GLU A 39 6.33 5.84 3.37
CA GLU A 39 6.96 5.75 2.04
C GLU A 39 5.99 5.24 0.98
N VAL A 40 5.18 4.24 1.30
CA VAL A 40 4.08 3.76 0.44
C VAL A 40 3.12 4.91 0.13
N ARG A 41 2.69 5.67 1.14
CA ARG A 41 1.80 6.84 0.96
C ARG A 41 2.44 7.88 0.05
N ARG A 42 3.69 8.29 0.33
CA ARG A 42 4.43 9.28 -0.47
C ARG A 42 4.54 8.82 -1.93
N THR A 43 4.93 7.58 -2.13
CA THR A 43 5.10 6.98 -3.46
C THR A 43 3.78 6.95 -4.23
N ALA A 44 2.69 6.56 -3.57
CA ALA A 44 1.39 6.45 -4.22
C ALA A 44 0.86 7.84 -4.63
N ARG A 45 0.89 8.81 -3.72
CA ARG A 45 0.43 10.18 -3.98
C ARG A 45 1.23 10.89 -5.05
N GLY A 46 2.56 10.74 -5.03
CA GLY A 46 3.46 11.35 -6.02
C GLY A 46 3.24 10.88 -7.47
N ARG A 47 2.34 9.91 -7.70
CA ARG A 47 2.00 9.38 -9.03
C ARG A 47 0.56 9.70 -9.47
N LEU A 48 -0.15 10.52 -8.72
CA LEU A 48 -1.49 10.96 -9.08
C LEU A 48 -1.41 12.32 -9.77
N ASP A 49 -2.14 12.46 -10.88
CA ASP A 49 -2.35 13.74 -11.55
C ASP A 49 -3.62 14.38 -10.98
N ASN A 50 -3.54 15.62 -10.52
CA ASN A 50 -4.64 16.35 -9.85
C ASN A 50 -5.33 15.51 -8.75
N PRO A 51 -4.59 15.07 -7.71
CA PRO A 51 -5.04 14.06 -6.77
C PRO A 51 -6.21 14.48 -5.88
N SER A 52 -6.35 15.79 -5.65
CA SER A 52 -7.27 16.35 -4.67
C SER A 52 -8.34 17.21 -5.30
N LEU A 53 -9.52 17.17 -4.71
CA LEU A 53 -10.63 18.05 -5.04
C LEU A 53 -10.83 19.07 -3.94
N GLU A 54 -11.39 20.22 -4.32
CA GLU A 54 -11.78 21.23 -3.35
C GLU A 54 -12.84 20.64 -2.39
N ARG A 55 -12.70 20.93 -1.09
CA ARG A 55 -13.62 20.45 -0.05
C ARG A 55 -15.09 20.75 -0.35
N GLY A 56 -15.40 21.93 -0.89
CA GLY A 56 -16.76 22.31 -1.27
C GLY A 56 -17.35 21.43 -2.38
N ARG A 57 -16.51 20.98 -3.34
CA ARG A 57 -16.92 20.05 -4.39
C ARG A 57 -17.15 18.65 -3.85
N LEU A 58 -16.30 18.17 -2.95
CA LEU A 58 -16.51 16.89 -2.27
C LEU A 58 -17.79 16.90 -1.43
N ALA A 59 -18.04 17.96 -0.67
CA ALA A 59 -19.26 18.10 0.13
C ALA A 59 -20.52 18.08 -0.75
N THR A 60 -20.51 18.83 -1.85
CA THR A 60 -21.62 18.84 -2.83
C THR A 60 -21.85 17.46 -3.43
N ALA A 61 -20.78 16.75 -3.83
CA ALA A 61 -20.89 15.39 -4.35
C ALA A 61 -21.46 14.42 -3.30
N ALA A 62 -21.00 14.49 -2.05
CA ALA A 62 -21.49 13.65 -0.96
C ALA A 62 -22.99 13.88 -0.68
N MET A 63 -23.46 15.13 -0.72
CA MET A 63 -24.88 15.44 -0.63
C MET A 63 -25.69 14.79 -1.76
N GLY A 64 -25.18 14.86 -2.99
CA GLY A 64 -25.80 14.19 -4.14
C GLY A 64 -25.88 12.68 -3.98
N TYR A 65 -24.79 12.03 -3.53
CA TYR A 65 -24.76 10.59 -3.28
C TYR A 65 -25.75 10.17 -2.19
N ARG A 66 -25.84 10.93 -1.09
CA ARG A 66 -26.81 10.67 -0.02
C ARG A 66 -28.25 10.79 -0.52
N ALA A 67 -28.56 11.85 -1.27
CA ALA A 67 -29.88 12.03 -1.86
C ALA A 67 -30.28 10.92 -2.84
N LEU A 68 -29.31 10.32 -3.54
CA LEU A 68 -29.54 9.13 -4.39
C LEU A 68 -29.74 7.88 -3.53
N ALA A 69 -28.91 7.69 -2.50
CA ALA A 69 -29.02 6.57 -1.57
C ALA A 69 -30.38 6.55 -0.87
N ASP A 70 -30.86 7.69 -0.35
CA ASP A 70 -32.16 7.80 0.33
C ASP A 70 -33.33 7.33 -0.57
N LYS A 71 -33.23 7.56 -1.88
CA LYS A 71 -34.24 7.12 -2.86
C LYS A 71 -34.17 5.63 -3.15
N LEU A 72 -32.96 5.06 -3.14
CA LEU A 72 -32.70 3.67 -3.55
C LEU A 72 -32.72 2.68 -2.38
N GLU A 73 -32.43 3.14 -1.16
CA GLU A 73 -32.24 2.29 0.00
C GLU A 73 -33.49 1.45 0.30
N LYS A 74 -34.67 2.08 0.43
CA LYS A 74 -35.90 1.36 0.74
C LYS A 74 -36.28 0.31 -0.32
N PRO A 75 -36.29 0.61 -1.64
CA PRO A 75 -36.51 -0.40 -2.67
C PRO A 75 -35.50 -1.54 -2.63
N LEU A 76 -34.21 -1.25 -2.49
CA LEU A 76 -33.15 -2.26 -2.46
C LEU A 76 -33.26 -3.16 -1.23
N LEU A 77 -33.43 -2.57 -0.04
CA LEU A 77 -33.64 -3.31 1.21
C LEU A 77 -34.91 -4.16 1.14
N GLY A 78 -35.99 -3.66 0.54
CA GLY A 78 -37.19 -4.45 0.29
C GLY A 78 -36.92 -5.68 -0.57
N PHE A 79 -36.04 -5.56 -1.57
CA PHE A 79 -35.65 -6.66 -2.45
C PHE A 79 -34.70 -7.67 -1.79
N VAL A 80 -33.70 -7.22 -1.02
CA VAL A 80 -32.67 -8.10 -0.42
C VAL A 80 -33.04 -8.65 0.97
N GLY A 81 -34.22 -8.33 1.49
CA GLY A 81 -34.72 -8.86 2.77
C GLY A 81 -34.44 -7.98 4.00
N GLY A 82 -34.07 -6.72 3.80
CA GLY A 82 -33.86 -5.73 4.86
C GLY A 82 -32.50 -5.82 5.54
N LEU A 83 -32.34 -5.02 6.60
CA LEU A 83 -31.17 -5.03 7.48
C LEU A 83 -31.46 -5.82 8.77
N PRO A 84 -30.42 -6.37 9.43
CA PRO A 84 -30.54 -6.89 10.78
C PRO A 84 -31.13 -5.83 11.74
N ARG A 85 -31.82 -6.28 12.79
CA ARG A 85 -32.39 -5.35 13.80
C ARG A 85 -31.28 -4.49 14.42
N GLY A 86 -31.49 -3.18 14.41
CA GLY A 86 -30.54 -2.20 14.95
C GLY A 86 -29.38 -1.87 14.02
N ALA A 87 -29.31 -2.45 12.82
CA ALA A 87 -28.33 -2.07 11.81
C ALA A 87 -28.85 -0.92 10.95
N SER A 88 -27.94 -0.05 10.54
CA SER A 88 -28.17 1.02 9.57
C SER A 88 -27.06 1.01 8.53
N MET A 89 -27.36 1.45 7.31
CA MET A 89 -26.32 1.68 6.32
C MET A 89 -25.46 2.88 6.75
N PRO A 90 -24.13 2.82 6.60
CA PRO A 90 -23.29 3.99 6.83
C PRO A 90 -23.60 5.07 5.78
N PRO A 91 -23.43 6.36 6.12
CA PRO A 91 -23.66 7.43 5.16
C PRO A 91 -22.63 7.36 4.02
N PHE A 92 -23.07 7.74 2.82
CA PHE A 92 -22.15 7.87 1.69
C PHE A 92 -21.25 9.10 1.86
N GLU A 93 -19.97 8.93 1.55
CA GLU A 93 -18.96 9.97 1.52
C GLU A 93 -18.36 10.08 0.11
N ALA A 94 -18.00 11.29 -0.29
CA ALA A 94 -17.26 11.52 -1.52
C ALA A 94 -15.77 11.63 -1.18
N LEU A 95 -14.95 10.86 -1.89
CA LEU A 95 -13.50 10.87 -1.75
C LEU A 95 -12.87 11.27 -3.08
N ASP A 96 -11.82 12.08 -3.01
CA ASP A 96 -10.90 12.25 -4.12
C ASP A 96 -9.85 11.12 -4.14
N ARG A 97 -8.87 11.20 -5.05
CA ARG A 97 -7.92 10.12 -5.25
C ARG A 97 -6.96 9.99 -4.06
N GLU A 98 -6.58 11.12 -3.46
CA GLU A 98 -5.76 11.15 -2.25
C GLU A 98 -6.50 10.58 -1.04
N GLY A 99 -7.74 11.01 -0.80
CA GLY A 99 -8.58 10.49 0.27
C GLY A 99 -8.87 9.00 0.12
N TRP A 100 -9.05 8.52 -1.11
CA TRP A 100 -9.17 7.09 -1.38
C TRP A 100 -7.89 6.32 -1.02
N ILE A 101 -6.70 6.83 -1.38
CA ILE A 101 -5.42 6.20 -0.99
C ILE A 101 -5.28 6.14 0.52
N ASP A 102 -5.55 7.24 1.23
CA ASP A 102 -5.37 7.29 2.68
C ASP A 102 -6.30 6.33 3.42
N LEU A 103 -7.57 6.28 3.01
CA LEU A 103 -8.56 5.36 3.57
C LEU A 103 -8.09 3.91 3.41
N ASN A 104 -7.73 3.52 2.18
CA ASN A 104 -7.34 2.15 1.87
C ASN A 104 -6.00 1.78 2.49
N LEU A 105 -5.05 2.71 2.55
CA LEU A 105 -3.78 2.50 3.23
C LEU A 105 -4.00 2.25 4.74
N GLY A 106 -4.93 2.98 5.37
CA GLY A 106 -5.31 2.74 6.76
C GLY A 106 -5.93 1.36 6.99
N ILE A 107 -6.74 0.87 6.04
CA ILE A 107 -7.31 -0.49 6.08
C ILE A 107 -6.21 -1.53 5.92
N LEU A 108 -5.39 -1.41 4.88
CA LEU A 108 -4.27 -2.32 4.60
C LEU A 108 -3.33 -2.41 5.79
N ARG A 109 -2.96 -1.27 6.37
CA ARG A 109 -2.12 -1.21 7.56
C ARG A 109 -2.72 -2.03 8.72
N ARG A 110 -3.99 -1.84 9.04
CA ARG A 110 -4.65 -2.58 10.14
C ARG A 110 -4.67 -4.10 9.91
N VAL A 111 -4.74 -4.55 8.66
CA VAL A 111 -4.77 -5.98 8.30
C VAL A 111 -3.37 -6.58 8.26
N VAL A 112 -2.38 -5.81 7.77
CA VAL A 112 -1.03 -6.30 7.49
C VAL A 112 -0.09 -6.14 8.69
N ASP A 113 -0.23 -5.08 9.50
CA ASP A 113 0.61 -4.83 10.69
C ASP A 113 0.72 -6.06 11.61
N PRO A 114 -0.36 -6.79 11.96
CA PRO A 114 -0.26 -7.98 12.82
C PRO A 114 0.68 -9.06 12.27
N VAL A 115 0.71 -9.23 10.94
CA VAL A 115 1.59 -10.20 10.27
C VAL A 115 3.03 -9.71 10.28
N LEU A 116 3.25 -8.41 10.03
CA LEU A 116 4.59 -7.82 10.05
C LEU A 116 5.20 -7.84 11.45
N GLU A 117 4.40 -7.66 12.49
CA GLU A 117 4.85 -7.71 13.87
C GLU A 117 5.29 -9.11 14.30
N ALA A 118 4.59 -10.15 13.83
CA ALA A 118 4.99 -11.53 14.04
C ALA A 118 6.29 -11.91 13.29
N GLY A 119 6.58 -11.22 12.18
CA GLY A 119 7.70 -11.51 11.28
C GLY A 119 8.89 -10.55 11.39
N ARG A 120 9.07 -9.84 12.52
CA ARG A 120 10.16 -8.88 12.72
C ARG A 120 11.52 -9.53 12.46
N MET A 121 12.30 -8.94 11.56
CA MET A 121 13.65 -9.42 11.21
C MET A 121 14.74 -8.49 11.75
N PRO A 122 15.94 -9.01 12.07
CA PRO A 122 17.10 -8.18 12.38
C PRO A 122 17.37 -7.19 11.25
N ASN A 123 17.62 -5.94 11.58
CA ASN A 123 17.87 -4.93 10.56
C ASN A 123 19.21 -5.20 9.84
N SER A 124 19.22 -5.15 8.51
CA SER A 124 20.42 -5.28 7.67
C SER A 124 20.25 -4.47 6.38
N LEU A 125 21.34 -4.15 5.67
CA LEU A 125 21.26 -3.37 4.42
C LEU A 125 20.41 -4.09 3.37
N LEU A 126 20.52 -5.42 3.30
CA LEU A 126 19.73 -6.22 2.37
C LEU A 126 18.23 -6.10 2.65
N VAL A 127 17.84 -6.14 3.94
CA VAL A 127 16.45 -6.00 4.36
C VAL A 127 15.93 -4.59 4.07
N GLU A 128 16.73 -3.55 4.31
CA GLU A 128 16.35 -2.16 4.01
C GLU A 128 16.12 -1.92 2.50
N VAL A 129 17.02 -2.43 1.65
CA VAL A 129 16.86 -2.33 0.18
C VAL A 129 15.65 -3.13 -0.28
N GLY A 130 15.44 -4.34 0.26
CA GLY A 130 14.26 -5.14 -0.02
C GLY A 130 12.97 -4.41 0.34
N ARG A 131 12.91 -3.85 1.56
CA ARG A 131 11.80 -3.03 2.06
C ARG A 131 11.49 -1.87 1.11
N MET A 132 12.49 -1.09 0.71
CA MET A 132 12.31 0.02 -0.24
C MET A 132 11.68 -0.44 -1.57
N GLY A 133 12.07 -1.61 -2.07
CA GLY A 133 11.48 -2.20 -3.27
C GLY A 133 10.00 -2.54 -3.09
N VAL A 134 9.65 -3.18 -1.98
CA VAL A 134 8.26 -3.55 -1.67
C VAL A 134 7.41 -2.31 -1.42
N ASP A 135 7.91 -1.32 -0.67
CA ASP A 135 7.21 -0.06 -0.40
C ASP A 135 6.85 0.66 -1.70
N ARG A 136 7.79 0.73 -2.65
CA ARG A 136 7.56 1.33 -3.97
C ARG A 136 6.55 0.53 -4.78
N TYR A 137 6.66 -0.79 -4.79
CA TYR A 137 5.72 -1.66 -5.51
C TYR A 137 4.29 -1.46 -5.01
N LEU A 138 4.08 -1.48 -3.69
CA LEU A 138 2.77 -1.23 -3.09
C LEU A 138 2.26 0.18 -3.39
N GLY A 139 3.14 1.19 -3.31
CA GLY A 139 2.78 2.56 -3.66
C GLY A 139 2.33 2.68 -5.13
N TYR A 140 3.01 1.99 -6.05
CA TYR A 140 2.66 1.99 -7.48
C TYR A 140 1.34 1.29 -7.74
N MET A 141 1.10 0.16 -7.08
CA MET A 141 -0.15 -0.57 -7.15
C MET A 141 -1.32 0.29 -6.64
N LEU A 142 -1.16 0.94 -5.48
CA LEU A 142 -2.15 1.85 -4.92
C LEU A 142 -2.44 3.04 -5.84
N ALA A 143 -1.41 3.67 -6.41
CA ALA A 143 -1.61 4.75 -7.38
C ALA A 143 -2.34 4.28 -8.64
N PHE A 144 -2.01 3.08 -9.14
CA PHE A 144 -2.68 2.48 -10.28
C PHE A 144 -4.16 2.25 -10.02
N MET A 145 -4.51 1.70 -8.85
CA MET A 145 -5.89 1.48 -8.44
C MET A 145 -6.61 2.81 -8.20
N GLY A 146 -5.99 3.76 -7.49
CA GLY A 146 -6.58 5.07 -7.20
C GLY A 146 -6.98 5.85 -8.45
N ARG A 147 -6.30 5.66 -9.59
CA ARG A 147 -6.70 6.28 -10.87
C ARG A 147 -7.92 5.62 -11.54
N ARG A 148 -8.21 4.36 -11.24
CA ARG A 148 -9.21 3.54 -11.94
C ARG A 148 -10.47 3.27 -11.14
N VAL A 149 -10.37 3.20 -9.83
CA VAL A 149 -11.48 2.86 -8.94
C VAL A 149 -12.50 4.00 -8.93
N LEU A 150 -13.77 3.64 -9.13
CA LEU A 150 -14.93 4.52 -9.11
C LEU A 150 -15.75 4.37 -7.82
N GLY A 151 -15.62 3.25 -7.10
CA GLY A 151 -16.36 3.01 -5.87
C GLY A 151 -15.71 2.01 -4.91
N GLN A 152 -16.39 1.77 -3.78
CA GLN A 152 -15.88 0.95 -2.66
C GLN A 152 -15.66 -0.53 -3.00
N TYR A 153 -16.39 -1.07 -3.99
CA TYR A 153 -16.36 -2.50 -4.32
C TYR A 153 -15.49 -2.84 -5.53
N ASP A 154 -15.00 -1.84 -6.28
CA ASP A 154 -14.21 -2.09 -7.48
C ASP A 154 -12.89 -2.82 -7.20
N PRO A 155 -12.15 -2.58 -6.09
CA PRO A 155 -10.91 -3.31 -5.84
C PRO A 155 -11.10 -4.83 -5.64
N GLN A 156 -12.30 -5.29 -5.30
CA GLN A 156 -12.63 -6.71 -5.18
C GLN A 156 -13.03 -7.34 -6.53
N LEU A 157 -13.28 -6.50 -7.54
CA LEU A 157 -13.77 -6.89 -8.87
C LEU A 157 -12.68 -6.80 -9.95
N LEU A 158 -11.48 -6.31 -9.61
CA LEU A 158 -10.27 -6.32 -10.43
C LEU A 158 -9.42 -7.55 -10.12
#